data_AF-A0A7W6ZU82-F1
#
_entry.id   AF-A0A7W6ZU82-F1
#
_cell.length_a   1.000
_cell.length_b   1.000
_cell.length_c   1.000
_cell.angle_alpha   90.00
_cell.angle_beta   90.00
_cell.angle_gamma   90.00
#
_symmetry.space_group_name_H-M   'P 1'
#
loop_
_entity.id
_entity.type
_entity.pdbx_description
1 polymer ?
#
loop_
_entity_poly.entity_id
_entity_poly.type
_entity_poly.pdbx_seq_one_letter_code
_entity_poly.pdbx_strand_id
1 'polypeptide(L)'
;MKTQWKMYLDHTTPPGAIVDFSAAAFLLQVAINLRLSLKIVEATPECHYLAERVMASADIYGEAREAGSALAFTDAEKALAEAVTLLAIELQQCSSPSGVVDASLTSRHSIAASRSTRIENNPVGHASL
;
A
#
# COMPACT_ATOMS: atom_id res chain seq x y z
N MET A 1 -1.80 6.08 9.10
CA MET A 1 -2.41 5.60 7.83
C MET A 1 -2.10 4.14 7.47
N LYS A 2 -1.02 3.51 7.98
CA LYS A 2 -0.62 2.12 7.62
C LYS A 2 -1.59 0.98 8.01
N THR A 3 -2.76 1.25 8.59
CA THR A 3 -3.70 0.23 9.12
C THR A 3 -4.96 0.00 8.29
N GLN A 4 -5.30 0.89 7.34
CA GLN A 4 -6.58 0.79 6.62
C GLN A 4 -6.61 -0.32 5.57
N TRP A 5 -5.51 -0.55 4.83
CA TRP A 5 -5.43 -1.67 3.89
C TRP A 5 -5.56 -3.02 4.60
N LYS A 6 -5.02 -3.12 5.83
CA LYS A 6 -5.06 -4.37 6.61
C LYS A 6 -6.49 -4.79 6.95
N MET A 7 -7.37 -3.84 7.26
CA MET A 7 -8.78 -4.12 7.52
C MET A 7 -9.46 -4.82 6.33
N TYR A 8 -9.22 -4.34 5.10
CA TYR A 8 -9.77 -4.97 3.90
C TYR A 8 -9.12 -6.32 3.64
N LEU A 9 -7.79 -6.42 3.80
CA LEU A 9 -7.09 -7.68 3.59
C LEU A 9 -7.53 -8.77 4.58
N ASP A 10 -7.78 -8.43 5.85
CA ASP A 10 -8.23 -9.40 6.85
C ASP A 10 -9.59 -10.03 6.46
N HIS A 11 -10.42 -9.32 5.69
CA HIS A 11 -11.66 -9.85 5.12
C HIS A 11 -11.48 -10.73 3.87
N THR A 12 -10.25 -11.02 3.46
CA THR A 12 -9.92 -12.01 2.42
C THR A 12 -9.54 -13.37 3.00
N THR A 13 -9.39 -13.45 4.33
CA THR A 13 -9.05 -14.70 5.01
C THR A 13 -10.20 -15.71 4.89
N PRO A 14 -9.89 -17.02 4.82
CA PRO A 14 -10.91 -18.04 4.72
C PRO A 14 -11.85 -17.99 5.94
N PRO A 15 -13.18 -17.97 5.75
CA PRO A 15 -14.14 -17.89 6.85
C PRO A 15 -14.30 -19.22 7.62
N GLY A 16 -13.50 -20.25 7.30
CA GLY A 16 -13.66 -21.59 7.85
C GLY A 16 -14.98 -22.25 7.42
N ALA A 17 -15.49 -23.15 8.26
CA ALA A 17 -16.67 -23.93 7.93
C ALA A 17 -17.98 -23.17 8.23
N ILE A 18 -18.50 -22.42 7.25
CA ILE A 18 -19.84 -21.80 7.32
C ILE A 18 -20.90 -22.64 6.59
N VAL A 19 -22.15 -22.63 7.08
CA VAL A 19 -23.25 -23.50 6.61
C VAL A 19 -23.77 -23.06 5.24
N ASP A 20 -23.99 -21.75 5.03
CA ASP A 20 -24.51 -21.18 3.79
C ASP A 20 -23.37 -20.53 2.99
N PHE A 21 -22.52 -21.35 2.37
CA PHE A 21 -21.42 -20.87 1.55
C PHE A 21 -21.84 -20.69 0.09
N SER A 22 -21.32 -19.64 -0.55
CA SER A 22 -21.39 -19.46 -1.99
C SER A 22 -20.01 -19.09 -2.51
N ALA A 23 -19.41 -19.94 -3.36
CA ALA A 23 -18.11 -19.68 -3.95
C ALA A 23 -18.08 -18.35 -4.72
N ALA A 24 -19.12 -18.05 -5.50
CA ALA A 24 -19.20 -16.82 -6.26
C ALA A 24 -19.27 -15.57 -5.37
N ALA A 25 -20.07 -15.61 -4.29
CA ALA A 25 -20.15 -14.49 -3.35
C ALA A 25 -18.84 -14.28 -2.60
N PHE A 26 -18.19 -15.38 -2.20
CA PHE A 26 -16.88 -15.35 -1.57
C PHE A 26 -15.81 -14.74 -2.48
N LEU A 27 -15.69 -15.21 -3.72
CA LEU A 27 -14.76 -14.68 -4.71
C LEU A 27 -14.95 -13.18 -4.98
N LEU A 28 -16.21 -12.75 -5.12
CA LEU A 28 -16.52 -11.33 -5.30
C LEU A 28 -16.06 -10.51 -4.10
N GLN A 29 -16.28 -10.99 -2.87
CA GLN A 29 -15.84 -10.33 -1.65
C GLN A 29 -14.31 -10.23 -1.58
N VAL A 30 -13.58 -11.30 -1.91
CA VAL A 30 -12.10 -11.29 -1.98
C VAL A 30 -11.62 -10.26 -3.00
N ALA A 31 -12.17 -10.26 -4.21
CA ALA A 31 -11.77 -9.35 -5.28
C ALA A 31 -11.96 -7.86 -4.88
N ILE A 32 -13.10 -7.54 -4.26
CA ILE A 32 -13.39 -6.18 -3.77
C ILE A 32 -12.37 -5.78 -2.71
N ASN A 33 -12.13 -6.64 -1.72
CA ASN A 33 -11.20 -6.35 -0.63
C ASN A 33 -9.76 -6.18 -1.12
N LEU A 34 -9.28 -7.03 -2.03
CA LEU A 34 -7.94 -6.88 -2.63
C LEU A 34 -7.81 -5.55 -3.36
N ARG A 35 -8.81 -5.19 -4.17
CA ARG A 35 -8.82 -3.90 -4.89
C ARG A 35 -8.77 -2.72 -3.92
N LEU A 36 -9.46 -2.79 -2.78
CA LEU A 36 -9.44 -1.74 -1.77
C LEU A 36 -8.08 -1.67 -1.05
N SER A 37 -7.52 -2.82 -0.66
CA SER A 37 -6.19 -2.90 -0.04
C SER A 37 -5.11 -2.28 -0.92
N LEU A 38 -5.07 -2.66 -2.20
CA LEU A 38 -4.06 -2.19 -3.16
C LEU A 38 -4.20 -0.70 -3.49
N LYS A 39 -5.42 -0.14 -3.47
CA LYS A 39 -5.65 1.30 -3.72
C LYS A 39 -5.15 2.21 -2.60
N ILE A 40 -4.95 1.68 -1.40
CA ILE A 40 -4.54 2.44 -0.20
C ILE A 40 -3.02 2.55 -0.11
N VAL A 41 -2.29 1.78 -0.91
CA VAL A 41 -0.82 1.79 -0.98
C VAL A 41 -0.37 2.17 -2.39
N GLU A 42 0.89 2.55 -2.54
CA GLU A 42 1.55 2.54 -3.85
C GLU A 42 1.99 1.10 -4.14
N ALA A 43 1.10 0.33 -4.77
CA ALA A 43 1.33 -1.10 -4.99
C ALA A 43 2.48 -1.34 -5.98
N THR A 44 3.47 -2.12 -5.53
CA THR A 44 4.55 -2.64 -6.38
C THR A 44 4.03 -3.73 -7.32
N PRO A 45 4.78 -4.09 -8.37
CA PRO A 45 4.48 -5.28 -9.18
C PRO A 45 4.36 -6.57 -8.33
N GLU A 46 5.15 -6.68 -7.25
CA GLU A 46 5.07 -7.81 -6.32
C GLU A 46 3.76 -7.78 -5.51
N CYS A 47 3.35 -6.61 -5.00
CA CYS A 47 2.04 -6.36 -4.37
C CYS A 47 0.90 -6.85 -5.33
N HIS A 48 1.01 -6.63 -6.65
CA HIS A 48 0.04 -7.12 -7.64
C HIS A 48 0.11 -8.63 -7.90
N TYR A 49 1.30 -9.19 -8.10
CA TYR A 49 1.49 -10.63 -8.31
C TYR A 49 0.96 -11.46 -7.13
N LEU A 50 1.23 -11.02 -5.89
CA LEU A 50 0.72 -11.68 -4.69
C LEU A 50 -0.81 -11.57 -4.58
N ALA A 51 -1.42 -10.47 -5.05
CA ALA A 51 -2.87 -10.35 -5.09
C ALA A 51 -3.51 -11.30 -6.11
N GLU A 52 -2.90 -11.52 -7.27
CA GLU A 52 -3.34 -12.54 -8.22
C GLU A 52 -3.26 -13.95 -7.62
N ARG A 53 -2.20 -14.23 -6.85
CA ARG A 53 -2.08 -15.49 -6.09
C ARG A 53 -3.19 -15.65 -5.06
N VAL A 54 -3.56 -14.59 -4.34
CA VAL A 54 -4.71 -14.63 -3.41
C VAL A 54 -6.00 -14.94 -4.16
N MET A 55 -6.24 -14.32 -5.32
CA MET A 55 -7.42 -14.61 -6.14
C MET A 55 -7.46 -16.07 -6.61
N ALA A 56 -6.35 -16.61 -7.09
CA ALA A 56 -6.26 -18.01 -7.52
C ALA A 56 -6.50 -18.98 -6.36
N SER A 57 -5.91 -18.74 -5.19
CA SER A 57 -6.16 -19.56 -4.00
C SER A 57 -7.60 -19.46 -3.50
N ALA A 58 -8.23 -18.28 -3.61
CA ALA A 58 -9.61 -18.08 -3.21
C ALA A 58 -10.60 -18.84 -4.09
N ASP A 59 -10.29 -18.97 -5.38
CA ASP A 59 -11.06 -19.76 -6.34
C ASP A 59 -11.02 -21.25 -5.97
N ILE A 60 -9.81 -21.79 -5.78
CA ILE A 60 -9.59 -23.18 -5.35
C ILE A 60 -10.29 -23.46 -4.00
N TYR A 61 -10.21 -22.53 -3.05
CA TYR A 61 -10.92 -22.64 -1.78
C TYR A 61 -12.44 -22.68 -1.97
N GLY A 62 -12.98 -21.78 -2.80
CA GLY A 62 -14.40 -21.74 -3.13
C GLY A 62 -14.89 -23.04 -3.74
N GLU A 63 -14.18 -23.57 -4.74
CA GLU A 63 -14.48 -24.85 -5.39
C GLU A 63 -14.41 -26.02 -4.40
N ALA A 64 -13.34 -26.10 -3.61
CA ALA A 64 -13.17 -27.16 -2.61
C ALA A 64 -14.28 -27.13 -1.55
N ARG A 65 -14.74 -25.93 -1.19
CA ARG A 65 -15.83 -25.74 -0.22
C ARG A 65 -17.17 -26.19 -0.78
N GLU A 66 -17.51 -25.79 -2.01
CA GLU A 66 -18.73 -26.23 -2.71
C GLU A 66 -18.75 -27.75 -2.94
N ALA A 67 -17.59 -28.34 -3.24
CA ALA A 67 -17.45 -29.78 -3.42
C ALA A 67 -17.64 -30.59 -2.12
N GLY A 68 -17.57 -29.95 -0.94
CA GLY A 68 -17.83 -30.58 0.35
C GLY A 68 -16.77 -31.59 0.83
N SER A 69 -15.61 -31.66 0.17
CA SER A 69 -14.51 -32.58 0.56
C SER A 69 -13.65 -31.98 1.67
N ALA A 70 -13.67 -32.58 2.86
CA ALA A 70 -12.99 -32.06 4.05
C ALA A 70 -11.45 -31.94 3.90
N LEU A 71 -10.80 -32.89 3.21
CA LEU A 71 -9.36 -32.86 2.99
C LEU A 71 -8.96 -31.76 2.00
N ALA A 72 -9.63 -31.71 0.84
CA ALA A 72 -9.38 -30.67 -0.17
C ALA A 72 -9.64 -29.26 0.39
N PHE A 73 -10.66 -29.13 1.25
CA PHE A 73 -10.98 -27.90 1.95
C PHE A 73 -9.83 -27.42 2.86
N THR A 74 -9.22 -28.32 3.64
CA THR A 74 -8.15 -27.96 4.59
C THR A 74 -6.89 -27.46 3.85
N ASP A 75 -6.49 -28.13 2.77
CA ASP A 75 -5.32 -27.74 1.98
C ASP A 75 -5.56 -26.40 1.26
N ALA A 76 -6.75 -26.20 0.69
CA ALA A 76 -7.11 -24.95 0.04
C ALA A 76 -7.22 -23.79 1.03
N GLU A 77 -7.75 -24.02 2.23
CA GLU A 77 -7.82 -23.04 3.32
C GLU A 77 -6.42 -22.57 3.72
N LYS A 78 -5.49 -23.52 3.92
CA LYS A 78 -4.11 -23.21 4.23
C LYS A 78 -3.43 -22.42 3.11
N ALA A 79 -3.60 -22.84 1.85
CA ALA A 79 -3.00 -22.16 0.71
C ALA A 79 -3.51 -20.71 0.54
N LEU A 80 -4.80 -20.47 0.81
CA LEU A 80 -5.35 -19.12 0.82
C LEU A 80 -4.78 -18.29 1.98
N ALA A 81 -4.75 -18.83 3.21
CA ALA A 81 -4.20 -18.13 4.36
C ALA A 81 -2.72 -17.75 4.17
N GLU A 82 -1.93 -18.64 3.58
CA GLU A 82 -0.53 -18.37 3.23
C GLU A 82 -0.39 -17.26 2.18
N ALA A 83 -1.20 -17.29 1.11
CA ALA A 83 -1.19 -16.26 0.08
C ALA A 83 -1.55 -14.87 0.66
N VAL A 84 -2.58 -14.80 1.50
CA VAL A 84 -2.99 -13.56 2.19
C VAL A 84 -1.88 -13.05 3.10
N THR A 85 -1.21 -13.95 3.83
CA THR A 85 -0.09 -13.59 4.71
C THR A 85 1.08 -12.99 3.93
N LEU A 86 1.46 -13.60 2.80
CA LEU A 86 2.54 -13.09 1.94
C LEU A 86 2.19 -11.70 1.38
N LEU A 87 0.97 -11.52 0.91
CA LEU A 87 0.51 -10.20 0.46
C LEU A 87 0.54 -9.16 1.59
N ALA A 88 0.17 -9.55 2.81
CA ALA A 88 0.21 -8.64 3.97
C ALA A 88 1.65 -8.16 4.28
N ILE A 89 2.63 -9.07 4.19
CA ILE A 89 4.05 -8.76 4.39
C ILE A 89 4.54 -7.76 3.34
N GLU A 90 4.17 -7.95 2.08
CA GLU A 90 4.55 -7.05 0.99
C GLU A 90 3.85 -5.69 1.10
N LEU A 91 2.55 -5.67 1.38
CA LEU A 91 1.79 -4.43 1.60
C LEU A 91 2.32 -3.59 2.78
N GLN A 92 2.92 -4.24 3.77
CA GLN A 92 3.56 -3.54 4.89
C GLN A 92 4.83 -2.78 4.48
N GLN A 93 5.47 -3.21 3.40
CA GLN A 93 6.66 -2.59 2.80
C GLN A 93 6.28 -1.54 1.74
N CYS A 94 5.14 -1.70 1.06
CA CYS A 94 4.58 -0.74 0.10
C CYS A 94 4.32 0.65 0.81
N SER A 95 4.80 1.75 0.23
CA SER A 95 4.62 3.11 0.77
C SER A 95 3.15 3.53 0.71
N SER A 96 2.66 4.33 1.65
CA SER A 96 1.35 4.98 1.47
C SER A 96 1.46 5.96 0.28
N PRO A 97 0.47 6.03 -0.63
CA PRO A 97 0.51 6.94 -1.75
C PRO A 97 0.63 8.33 -1.16
N SER A 98 1.79 8.95 -1.37
CA SER A 98 2.03 10.31 -0.93
C SER A 98 1.07 11.17 -1.72
N GLY A 99 0.01 11.64 -1.06
CA GLY A 99 -0.77 12.74 -1.59
C GLY A 99 0.21 13.88 -1.80
N VAL A 100 0.46 14.21 -3.07
CA VAL A 100 1.26 15.36 -3.47
C VAL A 100 0.69 16.59 -2.77
N VAL A 101 1.38 17.06 -1.74
CA VAL A 101 1.57 18.49 -1.53
C VAL A 101 3.06 18.70 -1.72
N ASP A 102 3.40 19.08 -2.94
CA ASP A 102 4.68 19.65 -3.28
C ASP A 102 4.85 20.93 -2.45
N ALA A 103 5.63 20.84 -1.39
CA ALA A 103 6.21 21.99 -0.71
C ALA A 103 7.72 21.93 -0.90
N SER A 104 8.16 21.88 -2.16
CA SER A 104 9.39 22.55 -2.55
C SER A 104 9.25 24.03 -2.14
N LEU A 105 9.79 24.43 -0.98
CA LEU A 105 10.26 25.79 -0.66
C LEU A 105 10.82 25.98 0.77
N THR A 106 11.40 24.99 1.46
CA THR A 106 12.14 25.28 2.71
C THR A 106 13.33 24.34 2.95
N SER A 107 14.29 24.29 2.03
CA SER A 107 15.63 23.74 2.37
C SER A 107 16.74 24.27 1.47
N ARG A 108 16.91 25.59 1.40
CA ARG A 108 18.18 26.23 1.00
C ARG A 108 18.41 27.56 1.74
N HIS A 109 18.49 27.50 3.07
CA HIS A 109 19.22 28.51 3.84
C HIS A 109 20.14 27.81 4.83
N SER A 110 21.31 27.41 4.32
CA SER A 110 22.50 27.11 5.11
C SER A 110 23.73 27.28 4.22
N ILE A 111 24.04 28.53 3.88
CA ILE A 111 25.44 28.94 3.73
C ILE A 111 25.64 30.06 4.74
N ALA A 112 26.18 29.67 5.88
CA ALA A 112 26.71 30.58 6.86
C ALA A 112 28.05 31.16 6.37
N ALA A 113 28.23 32.43 6.68
CA ALA A 113 29.49 33.10 6.97
C ALA A 113 30.51 33.26 5.82
N SER A 114 30.55 34.48 5.27
CA SER A 114 31.78 35.26 5.35
C SER A 114 31.49 36.72 5.65
N ARG A 115 32.16 37.15 6.71
CA ARG A 115 32.11 38.40 7.45
C ARG A 115 33.01 39.41 6.73
N SER A 116 32.52 40.60 6.40
CA SER A 116 33.34 41.80 6.45
C SER A 116 32.49 43.06 6.51
N THR A 117 33.01 44.02 7.24
CA THR A 117 32.32 45.08 7.97
C THR A 117 31.99 46.32 7.13
N ARG A 118 30.80 46.87 7.39
CA ARG A 118 30.51 48.30 7.63
C ARG A 118 31.71 49.24 7.47
N ILE A 119 31.63 50.24 6.59
CA ILE A 119 31.69 51.69 6.93
C ILE A 119 31.00 52.50 5.81
N GLU A 120 30.06 53.31 6.26
CA GLU A 120 29.33 54.42 5.65
C GLU A 120 30.27 55.58 5.28
N ASN A 121 30.10 56.22 4.12
CA ASN A 121 30.13 57.69 3.94
C ASN A 121 30.20 58.09 2.47
N ASN A 122 29.17 58.82 2.02
CA ASN A 122 29.22 59.76 0.89
C ASN A 122 29.78 61.08 1.44
N PRO A 123 30.60 61.87 0.69
CA PRO A 123 29.99 62.96 -0.08
C PRO A 123 30.73 63.38 -1.37
N VAL A 124 29.93 63.91 -2.30
CA VAL A 124 30.14 65.07 -3.22
C VAL A 124 31.55 65.33 -3.79
N GLY A 125 31.66 65.26 -5.12
CA GLY A 125 32.77 65.81 -5.89
C GLY A 125 32.35 66.16 -7.32
N HIS A 126 32.61 67.40 -7.71
CA HIS A 126 32.21 68.12 -8.92
C HIS A 126 32.96 67.70 -10.22
N ALA A 127 32.31 68.01 -11.36
CA ALA A 127 32.84 68.48 -12.65
C ALA A 127 33.43 67.51 -13.70
N SER A 128 32.85 67.58 -14.91
CA SER A 128 33.42 67.49 -16.29
C SER A 128 32.26 67.09 -17.23
N LEU A 129 31.94 67.70 -18.37
CA LEU A 129 32.53 68.71 -19.26
C LEU A 129 31.38 69.54 -19.87
#